data_AF-A0A1C3NW38-F1
#
_entry.id   AF-A0A1C3NW38-F1
#
_cell.length_a   1.000
_cell.length_b   1.000
_cell.length_c   1.000
_cell.angle_alpha   90.00
_cell.angle_beta   90.00
_cell.angle_gamma   90.00
#
_symmetry.space_group_name_H-M   'P 1'
#
loop_
_entity.id
_entity.type
_entity.pdbx_description
1 polymer ?
#
loop_
_entity_poly.entity_id
_entity_poly.type
_entity_poly.pdbx_seq_one_letter_code
_entity_poly.pdbx_strand_id
1 'polypeptide(L)'
;MREWYARSDIEEMEYALLLDAARASLRLLDADPSVPRRRVVFAVDVDDRDVRIRNDLDRGVVEIRRPVPLAAVRAVHVDDVDAEAAVAAAAAAVVEADFGGDDAAFVVDAADGYELLWYATQELADFFQ
;
A
#
# COMPACT_ATOMS: atom_id res chain seq x y z
N MET A 1 -11.73 -10.04 5.73
CA MET A 1 -10.30 -10.34 5.63
C MET A 1 -9.95 -11.57 6.47
N ARG A 2 -10.01 -11.53 7.82
CA ARG A 2 -9.77 -12.74 8.66
C ARG A 2 -10.63 -13.95 8.30
N GLU A 3 -11.88 -13.75 7.91
CA GLU A 3 -12.77 -14.83 7.44
C GLU A 3 -12.42 -15.35 6.04
N TRP A 4 -11.83 -14.52 5.18
CA TRP A 4 -11.46 -14.88 3.80
C TRP A 4 -10.11 -15.60 3.74
N TYR A 5 -9.22 -15.26 4.67
CA TYR A 5 -7.93 -15.90 4.90
C TYR A 5 -7.97 -16.86 6.10
N ALA A 6 -9.16 -17.36 6.47
CA ALA A 6 -9.33 -18.22 7.65
C ALA A 6 -8.55 -19.55 7.60
N ARG A 7 -8.00 -19.92 6.44
CA ARG A 7 -7.13 -21.09 6.22
C ARG A 7 -5.67 -20.72 5.94
N SER A 8 -5.36 -19.44 5.79
CA SER A 8 -4.01 -18.90 5.64
C SER A 8 -3.42 -18.62 7.01
N ASP A 9 -2.10 -18.64 7.11
CA ASP A 9 -1.44 -18.13 8.31
C ASP A 9 -1.47 -16.59 8.34
N ILE A 10 -0.99 -16.01 9.45
CA ILE A 10 -0.98 -14.56 9.64
C ILE A 10 -0.05 -13.88 8.64
N GLU A 11 1.05 -14.52 8.27
CA GLU A 11 2.08 -13.95 7.38
C GLU A 11 1.54 -13.80 5.95
N GLU A 12 0.88 -14.82 5.41
CA GLU A 12 0.20 -14.76 4.11
C GLU A 12 -0.84 -13.63 4.07
N MET A 13 -1.57 -13.46 5.17
CA MET A 13 -2.61 -12.47 5.32
C MET A 13 -2.05 -11.04 5.42
N GLU A 14 -0.93 -10.85 6.11
CA GLU A 14 -0.19 -9.58 6.17
C GLU A 14 0.40 -9.21 4.82
N TYR A 15 0.95 -10.19 4.10
CA TYR A 15 1.47 -9.98 2.75
C TYR A 15 0.36 -9.58 1.77
N ALA A 16 -0.82 -10.21 1.81
CA ALA A 16 -1.95 -9.80 0.98
C ALA A 16 -2.38 -8.35 1.27
N LEU A 17 -2.47 -7.95 2.54
CA LEU A 17 -2.77 -6.57 2.92
C LEU A 17 -1.70 -5.58 2.44
N LEU A 18 -0.43 -5.97 2.51
CA LEU A 18 0.67 -5.14 2.03
C LEU A 18 0.50 -4.82 0.55
N LEU A 19 0.19 -5.83 -0.27
CA LEU A 19 -0.04 -5.64 -1.71
C LEU A 19 -1.29 -4.80 -1.98
N ASP A 20 -2.39 -5.05 -1.27
CA ASP A 20 -3.61 -4.25 -1.36
C ASP A 20 -3.35 -2.77 -1.01
N ALA A 21 -2.56 -2.52 0.04
CA ALA A 21 -2.17 -1.17 0.45
C ALA A 21 -1.25 -0.50 -0.58
N ALA A 22 -0.29 -1.24 -1.15
CA ALA A 22 0.58 -0.74 -2.21
C ALA A 22 -0.25 -0.33 -3.43
N ARG A 23 -1.19 -1.16 -3.89
CA ARG A 23 -2.13 -0.82 -4.97
C ARG A 23 -3.00 0.38 -4.61
N ALA A 24 -3.52 0.45 -3.38
CA ALA A 24 -4.32 1.58 -2.92
C ALA A 24 -3.56 2.91 -3.00
N SER A 25 -2.25 2.89 -2.73
CA SER A 25 -1.38 4.08 -2.75
C SER A 25 -1.24 4.71 -4.15
N LEU A 26 -1.52 3.98 -5.23
CA LEU A 26 -1.46 4.52 -6.60
C LEU A 26 -2.36 5.75 -6.78
N ARG A 27 -3.49 5.82 -6.08
CA ARG A 27 -4.39 6.98 -6.09
C ARG A 27 -3.77 8.22 -5.43
N LEU A 28 -2.89 8.02 -4.45
CA LEU A 28 -2.13 9.12 -3.85
C LEU A 28 -1.06 9.63 -4.82
N LEU A 29 -0.41 8.71 -5.54
CA LEU A 29 0.58 9.08 -6.56
C LEU A 29 -0.08 9.77 -7.77
N ASP A 30 -1.25 9.31 -8.21
CA ASP A 30 -2.02 9.98 -9.27
C ASP A 30 -2.36 11.43 -8.87
N ALA A 31 -2.82 11.62 -7.64
CA ALA A 31 -3.23 12.93 -7.11
C ALA A 31 -2.09 13.96 -7.01
N ASP A 32 -0.84 13.53 -6.89
CA ASP A 32 0.33 14.42 -6.87
C ASP A 32 1.40 13.98 -7.89
N PRO A 33 1.40 14.56 -9.10
CA PRO A 33 2.39 14.21 -10.10
C PRO A 33 3.83 14.66 -9.81
N SER A 34 4.05 15.46 -8.78
CA SER A 34 5.36 16.03 -8.45
C SER A 34 6.25 15.09 -7.62
N VAL A 35 5.66 14.05 -7.02
CA VAL A 35 6.40 13.09 -6.20
C VAL A 35 7.04 11.98 -7.04
N PRO A 36 8.10 11.33 -6.53
CA PRO A 36 8.66 10.14 -7.16
C PRO A 36 7.61 9.05 -7.38
N ARG A 37 7.70 8.34 -8.52
CA ARG A 37 6.75 7.27 -8.88
C ARG A 37 7.10 5.96 -8.21
N ARG A 38 6.98 5.94 -6.88
CA ARG A 38 7.23 4.79 -6.02
C ARG A 38 6.15 4.68 -4.97
N ARG A 39 5.60 3.48 -4.79
CA ARG A 39 4.69 3.15 -3.69
C ARG A 39 5.50 3.05 -2.41
N VAL A 40 4.94 3.58 -1.33
CA VAL A 40 5.51 3.51 0.01
C VAL A 40 4.42 3.05 0.97
N VAL A 41 4.62 1.90 1.61
CA VAL A 41 3.68 1.34 2.57
C VAL A 41 4.33 1.24 3.94
N PHE A 42 3.71 1.84 4.94
CA PHE A 42 4.15 1.77 6.33
C PHE A 42 3.40 0.64 7.05
N ALA A 43 4.14 -0.34 7.58
CA ALA A 43 3.60 -1.29 8.54
C ALA A 43 3.69 -0.67 9.95
N VAL A 44 2.56 -0.56 10.65
CA VAL A 44 2.46 0.19 11.92
C VAL A 44 1.69 -0.60 12.97
N ASP A 45 2.13 -0.50 14.23
CA ASP A 45 1.37 -0.99 15.36
C ASP A 45 0.42 0.10 15.87
N VAL A 46 -0.87 -0.19 15.92
CA VAL A 46 -1.89 0.72 16.46
C VAL A 46 -2.75 0.02 17.51
N ASP A 47 -3.24 0.78 18.49
CA ASP A 47 -4.16 0.26 19.50
C ASP A 47 -5.52 -0.05 18.85
N ASP A 48 -6.04 -1.26 19.05
CA ASP A 48 -7.33 -1.70 18.49
C ASP A 48 -8.48 -0.72 18.78
N ARG A 49 -8.45 0.00 19.90
CA ARG A 49 -9.50 0.99 20.24
C ARG A 49 -9.52 2.20 19.30
N ASP A 50 -8.39 2.48 18.66
CA ASP A 50 -8.19 3.59 17.75
C ASP A 50 -8.46 3.18 16.29
N VAL A 51 -8.78 1.91 16.04
CA VAL A 51 -9.11 1.36 14.72
C VAL A 51 -10.63 1.22 14.56
N ARG A 52 -11.15 1.66 13.42
CA ARG A 52 -12.53 1.40 12.98
C ARG A 52 -12.52 0.67 11.65
N ILE A 53 -13.08 -0.53 11.61
CA ILE A 53 -13.22 -1.30 10.37
C ILE A 53 -14.20 -0.61 9.42
N ARG A 54 -13.82 -0.45 8.15
CA ARG A 54 -14.66 0.14 7.09
C ARG A 54 -15.23 -0.95 6.19
N ASN A 55 -16.27 -1.63 6.69
CA ASN A 55 -16.98 -2.68 5.92
C ASN A 55 -17.74 -2.16 4.69
N ASP A 56 -17.85 -0.84 4.56
CA ASP A 56 -18.42 -0.15 3.40
C ASP A 56 -17.39 0.11 2.29
N LEU A 57 -16.12 -0.21 2.52
CA LEU A 57 -15.02 -0.11 1.56
C LEU A 57 -14.43 -1.49 1.27
N ASP A 58 -13.30 -1.52 0.56
CA ASP A 58 -12.56 -2.74 0.28
C ASP A 58 -12.14 -3.49 1.55
N ARG A 59 -11.86 -4.78 1.37
CA ARG A 59 -11.49 -5.67 2.46
C ARG A 59 -10.19 -5.19 3.11
N GLY A 60 -10.13 -5.22 4.44
CA GLY A 60 -8.94 -4.81 5.17
C GLY A 60 -8.79 -3.30 5.34
N VAL A 61 -9.65 -2.49 4.70
CA VAL A 61 -9.64 -1.04 4.92
C VAL A 61 -10.14 -0.72 6.33
N VAL A 62 -9.37 0.11 7.01
CA VAL A 62 -9.68 0.64 8.33
C VAL A 62 -9.50 2.14 8.36
N GLU A 63 -10.23 2.80 9.25
CA GLU A 63 -9.96 4.17 9.65
C GLU A 63 -9.17 4.16 10.96
N ILE A 64 -8.07 4.91 11.01
CA ILE A 64 -7.30 5.14 12.22
C ILE A 64 -7.72 6.50 12.79
N ARG A 65 -8.29 6.49 14.00
CA ARG A 65 -8.91 7.67 14.64
C ARG A 65 -7.92 8.63 15.29
N ARG A 66 -6.64 8.25 15.37
CA ARG A 66 -5.58 9.06 15.95
C ARG A 66 -4.39 9.16 14.99
N PRO A 67 -3.61 10.25 15.05
CA PRO A 67 -2.34 10.31 14.33
C PRO A 67 -1.43 9.15 14.72
N VAL A 68 -0.79 8.52 13.72
CA VAL A 68 0.19 7.45 13.94
C VAL A 68 1.57 8.08 14.07
N PRO A 69 2.24 7.99 15.23
CA PRO A 69 3.59 8.52 15.37
C PRO A 69 4.59 7.63 14.62
N LEU A 70 5.68 8.22 14.12
CA LEU A 70 6.75 7.44 13.45
C LEU A 70 7.32 6.32 14.33
N ALA A 71 7.31 6.49 15.65
CA ALA A 71 7.75 5.47 16.60
C ALA A 71 6.88 4.19 16.62
N ALA A 72 5.69 4.24 16.03
CA ALA A 72 4.79 3.09 15.86
C ALA A 72 5.06 2.30 14.58
N VAL A 73 5.87 2.83 13.66
CA VAL A 73 6.28 2.14 12.44
C VAL A 73 7.15 0.94 12.80
N ARG A 74 6.93 -0.19 12.13
CA ARG A 74 7.65 -1.47 12.30
C ARG A 74 8.40 -1.91 11.06
N ALA A 75 7.96 -1.47 9.90
CA ALA A 75 8.68 -1.60 8.64
C ALA A 75 8.16 -0.57 7.64
N VAL A 76 8.96 -0.30 6.62
CA VAL A 76 8.49 0.41 5.43
C VAL A 76 8.83 -0.41 4.21
N HIS A 77 7.84 -0.55 3.34
CA HIS A 77 7.97 -1.22 2.07
C HIS A 77 7.98 -0.19 0.95
N VAL A 78 8.96 -0.25 0.06
CA VAL A 78 9.17 0.75 -0.99
C VAL A 78 9.48 0.06 -2.32
N ASP A 79 8.91 0.58 -3.40
CA ASP A 79 9.32 0.16 -4.75
C ASP A 79 10.81 0.45 -5.02
N ASP A 80 11.50 -0.51 -5.65
CA ASP A 80 12.83 -0.30 -6.23
C ASP A 80 12.75 0.61 -7.47
N VAL A 81 13.89 1.17 -7.89
CA VAL A 81 14.02 2.00 -9.10
C VAL A 81 13.53 1.29 -10.36
N ASP A 82 13.66 -0.02 -10.43
CA ASP A 82 13.23 -0.82 -11.59
C ASP A 82 11.69 -0.83 -11.77
N ALA A 83 10.92 -0.54 -10.71
CA ALA A 83 9.47 -0.49 -10.75
C ALA A 83 8.93 0.88 -11.21
N GLU A 84 9.77 1.92 -11.24
CA GLU A 84 9.33 3.32 -11.38
C GLU A 84 8.48 3.56 -12.63
N ALA A 85 8.85 2.96 -13.77
CA ALA A 85 8.10 3.08 -15.01
C ALA A 85 6.72 2.41 -14.94
N ALA A 86 6.64 1.23 -14.33
CA ALA A 86 5.38 0.50 -14.17
C ALA A 86 4.45 1.22 -13.18
N VAL A 87 4.99 1.73 -12.08
CA VAL A 87 4.24 2.50 -11.07
C VAL A 87 3.74 3.83 -11.66
N ALA A 88 4.54 4.49 -12.49
CA ALA A 88 4.11 5.71 -13.19
C ALA A 88 2.91 5.44 -14.11
N ALA A 89 2.97 4.37 -14.90
CA ALA A 89 1.88 3.97 -15.78
C ALA A 89 0.63 3.56 -14.98
N ALA A 90 0.80 2.77 -13.93
CA ALA A 90 -0.27 2.34 -13.05
C ALA A 90 -0.96 3.52 -12.35
N ALA A 91 -0.20 4.49 -11.84
CA ALA A 91 -0.74 5.70 -11.23
C ALA A 91 -1.61 6.48 -12.24
N ALA A 92 -1.14 6.65 -13.48
CA ALA A 92 -1.92 7.34 -14.51
C ALA A 92 -3.20 6.59 -14.95
N ALA A 93 -3.23 5.27 -14.80
CA ALA A 93 -4.34 4.41 -15.20
C ALA A 93 -5.35 4.12 -14.07
N VAL A 94 -4.97 4.32 -12.80
CA VAL A 94 -5.74 3.83 -11.64
C VAL A 94 -7.17 4.35 -11.59
N VAL A 95 -7.39 5.62 -11.95
CA VAL A 95 -8.72 6.22 -11.94
C VAL A 95 -9.62 5.62 -13.02
N GLU A 96 -9.09 5.36 -14.21
CA GLU A 96 -9.85 4.69 -15.27
C GLU A 96 -10.18 3.24 -14.89
N ALA A 97 -9.22 2.54 -14.29
CA ALA A 97 -9.43 1.19 -13.77
C ALA A 97 -10.55 1.15 -12.72
N ASP A 98 -10.62 2.15 -11.83
CA ASP A 98 -11.69 2.28 -10.82
C ASP A 98 -13.09 2.44 -11.44
N PHE A 99 -13.16 3.03 -12.64
CA PHE A 99 -14.40 3.17 -13.41
C PHE A 99 -14.69 1.96 -14.32
N GLY A 100 -13.91 0.88 -14.20
CA GLY A 100 -14.13 -0.40 -14.88
C GLY A 100 -13.45 -0.52 -16.24
N GLY A 101 -12.39 0.25 -16.51
CA GLY A 101 -11.57 0.07 -17.70
C GLY A 101 -10.67 -1.16 -17.62
N ASP A 102 -10.96 -2.21 -18.39
CA ASP A 102 -10.20 -3.47 -18.37
C ASP A 102 -8.73 -3.29 -18.82
N ASP A 103 -8.49 -2.49 -19.86
CA ASP A 103 -7.13 -2.18 -20.33
C ASP A 103 -6.34 -1.40 -19.26
N ALA A 104 -7.00 -0.45 -18.59
CA ALA A 104 -6.42 0.30 -17.48
C ALA A 104 -6.12 -0.61 -16.28
N ALA A 105 -7.02 -1.53 -15.95
CA ALA A 105 -6.81 -2.52 -14.89
C ALA A 105 -5.57 -3.39 -15.18
N PHE A 106 -5.38 -3.83 -16.43
CA PHE A 106 -4.19 -4.57 -16.84
C PHE A 106 -2.90 -3.75 -16.65
N VAL A 107 -2.93 -2.44 -16.95
CA VAL A 107 -1.78 -1.55 -16.70
C VAL A 107 -1.50 -1.41 -15.21
N VAL A 108 -2.53 -1.30 -14.37
CA VAL A 108 -2.38 -1.25 -12.91
C VAL A 108 -1.77 -2.56 -12.38
N ASP A 109 -2.24 -3.71 -12.87
CA ASP A 109 -1.74 -5.04 -12.48
C ASP A 109 -0.25 -5.23 -12.77
N ALA A 110 0.29 -4.55 -13.79
CA ALA A 110 1.71 -4.63 -14.11
C ALA A 110 2.63 -4.11 -12.98
N ALA A 111 2.16 -3.14 -12.18
CA ALA A 111 2.93 -2.65 -11.02
C ALA A 111 3.01 -3.69 -9.88
N ASP A 112 2.03 -4.58 -9.76
CA ASP A 112 2.03 -5.63 -8.75
C ASP A 112 3.02 -6.76 -9.06
N GLY A 113 3.56 -6.81 -10.28
CA GLY A 113 4.66 -7.71 -10.63
C GLY A 113 6.01 -7.33 -10.02
N TYR A 114 6.11 -6.16 -9.39
CA TYR A 114 7.32 -5.69 -8.71
C TYR A 114 7.20 -5.85 -7.21
N GLU A 115 8.13 -6.59 -6.60
CA GLU A 115 8.21 -6.71 -5.15
C GLU A 115 8.72 -5.41 -4.51
N LEU A 116 8.12 -5.05 -3.38
CA LEU A 116 8.57 -3.91 -2.59
C LEU A 116 9.74 -4.33 -1.70
N LEU A 117 10.80 -3.54 -1.72
CA LEU A 117 11.92 -3.64 -0.78
C LEU A 117 11.41 -3.44 0.64
N TRP A 118 12.00 -4.16 1.61
CA TRP A 118 11.68 -4.05 3.02
C TRP A 118 12.80 -3.30 3.76
N TYR A 119 12.42 -2.28 4.54
CA TYR A 119 13.33 -1.52 5.39
C TYR A 119 12.89 -1.61 6.86
N ALA A 120 13.87 -1.87 7.73
CA ALA A 120 13.68 -1.90 9.17
C ALA A 120 13.51 -0.48 9.73
N THR A 121 12.90 -0.36 10.91
CA THR A 121 12.63 0.94 11.54
C THR A 121 13.89 1.77 11.80
N GLN A 122 15.03 1.11 12.07
CA GLN A 122 16.31 1.77 12.30
C GLN A 122 16.84 2.48 11.06
N GLU A 123 16.49 1.98 9.87
CA GLU A 123 16.92 2.55 8.58
C GLU A 123 16.09 3.79 8.21
N LEU A 124 14.95 4.01 8.87
CA LEU A 124 14.09 5.17 8.59
C LEU A 124 14.75 6.50 8.93
N ALA A 125 15.63 6.53 9.92
CA ALA A 125 16.36 7.72 10.29
C ALA A 125 17.23 8.26 9.14
N ASP A 126 17.68 7.39 8.23
CA ASP A 126 18.53 7.76 7.10
C ASP A 126 17.74 8.39 5.94
N PHE A 127 16.42 8.17 5.88
CA PHE A 127 15.54 8.76 4.85
C PHE A 127 15.04 10.17 5.19
N PHE A 128 15.06 10.59 6.46
CA PHE A 128 14.55 11.89 6.92
C PHE A 128 15.66 12.92 7.21
N GLN A 129 16.89 12.69 6.76
CA GLN A 129 18.03 13.61 6.96
C GLN A 129 18.02 14.78 5.97
#